data_AF-A0A1M3E9U9-F1
#
_entry.id   AF-A0A1M3E9U9-F1
#
_cell.length_a   1.000
_cell.length_b   1.000
_cell.length_c   1.000
_cell.angle_alpha   90.00
_cell.angle_beta   90.00
_cell.angle_gamma   90.00
#
_symmetry.space_group_name_H-M   'P 1'
#
loop_
_entity.id
_entity.type
_entity.pdbx_description
1 polymer ?
#
loop_
_entity_poly.entity_id
_entity_poly.type
_entity_poly.pdbx_seq_one_letter_code
_entity_poly.pdbx_strand_id
1 'polypeptide(L)'
;MEGKDLKWIYQTVLVGPGMDENVKLSFGASRRLILLLAEVIKEGSKIKGNGFLESVDGKLIQELDALRSEFLEKAKLSQLSEQLKSLH
;
A
#
# COMPACT_ATOMS: atom_id res chain seq x y z
N MET A 1 -22.32 -7.65 -17.47
CA MET A 1 -22.03 -8.81 -16.59
C MET A 1 -20.56 -8.87 -16.17
N GLU A 2 -19.62 -8.26 -16.93
CA GLU A 2 -18.16 -8.38 -16.72
C GLU A 2 -17.59 -7.86 -15.38
N GLY A 3 -18.18 -6.83 -14.76
CA GLY A 3 -17.62 -6.22 -13.54
C GLY A 3 -17.81 -7.05 -12.25
N LYS A 4 -18.86 -7.88 -12.18
CA LYS A 4 -19.17 -8.69 -10.99
C LYS A 4 -18.28 -9.93 -10.92
N ASP A 5 -18.02 -10.56 -12.06
CA ASP A 5 -17.17 -11.74 -12.17
C ASP A 5 -15.72 -11.40 -11.82
N LEU A 6 -15.23 -10.23 -12.27
CA LEU A 6 -13.88 -9.78 -11.99
C LEU A 6 -13.65 -9.51 -10.48
N LYS A 7 -14.61 -8.90 -9.79
CA LYS A 7 -14.52 -8.68 -8.34
C LYS A 7 -14.49 -9.99 -7.56
N TRP A 8 -15.31 -10.97 -7.97
CA TRP A 8 -15.35 -12.29 -7.35
C TRP A 8 -14.03 -13.06 -7.54
N ILE A 9 -13.40 -12.94 -8.70
CA ILE A 9 -12.06 -13.50 -8.96
C ILE A 9 -11.04 -12.89 -8.00
N TYR A 10 -11.00 -11.56 -7.86
CA TYR A 10 -10.05 -10.92 -6.95
C TYR A 10 -10.27 -11.30 -5.49
N GLN A 11 -11.52 -11.37 -5.04
CA GLN A 11 -11.82 -11.85 -3.69
C GLN A 11 -11.36 -13.29 -3.49
N THR A 12 -11.58 -14.16 -4.47
CA THR A 12 -11.16 -15.56 -4.41
C THR A 12 -9.64 -15.70 -4.34
N VAL A 13 -8.90 -14.89 -5.11
CA VAL A 13 -7.43 -14.85 -5.05
C VAL A 13 -6.96 -14.38 -3.67
N LEU A 14 -7.58 -13.34 -3.11
CA LEU A 14 -7.21 -12.78 -1.81
C LEU A 14 -7.46 -13.73 -0.63
N VAL A 15 -8.44 -14.63 -0.73
CA VAL A 15 -8.71 -15.67 0.30
C VAL A 15 -8.08 -17.02 -0.03
N GLY A 16 -7.22 -17.06 -1.06
CA GLY A 16 -6.51 -18.26 -1.46
C GLY A 16 -5.59 -18.77 -0.34
N PRO A 17 -5.30 -20.08 -0.31
CA PRO A 17 -4.37 -20.64 0.68
C PRO A 17 -3.00 -19.97 0.55
N GLY A 18 -2.41 -19.60 1.68
CA GLY A 18 -1.10 -18.94 1.75
C GLY A 18 -1.12 -17.42 1.65
N MET A 19 -2.26 -16.78 1.39
CA MET A 19 -2.34 -15.31 1.26
C MET A 19 -2.18 -14.55 2.58
N ASP A 20 -2.41 -15.22 3.71
CA ASP A 20 -2.16 -14.68 5.06
C ASP A 20 -0.75 -15.02 5.59
N GLU A 21 0.10 -15.67 4.79
CA GLU A 21 1.45 -16.03 5.23
C GLU A 21 2.39 -14.82 5.27
N ASN A 22 3.07 -14.65 6.39
CA ASN A 22 4.10 -13.63 6.52
C ASN A 22 5.37 -14.01 5.75
N VAL A 23 5.72 -13.22 4.74
CA VAL A 23 6.94 -13.40 3.95
C VAL A 23 8.02 -12.42 4.38
N LYS A 24 9.24 -12.91 4.62
CA LYS A 24 10.39 -12.05 4.93
C LYS A 24 10.97 -11.44 3.65
N LEU A 25 10.73 -10.14 3.45
CA LEU A 25 11.26 -9.39 2.32
C LEU A 25 12.51 -8.58 2.71
N SER A 26 13.61 -8.73 1.97
CA SER A 26 14.76 -7.83 2.06
C SER A 26 14.69 -6.83 0.92
N PHE A 27 14.65 -5.54 1.24
CA PHE A 27 14.48 -4.46 0.27
C PHE A 27 15.51 -3.36 0.50
N GLY A 28 16.25 -3.03 -0.56
CA GLY A 28 17.20 -1.92 -0.60
C GLY A 28 16.83 -0.95 -1.71
N ALA A 29 16.65 0.33 -1.36
CA ALA A 29 16.27 1.37 -2.31
C ALA A 29 16.89 2.71 -1.93
N SER A 30 16.98 3.62 -2.90
CA SER A 30 17.40 5.00 -2.63
C SER A 30 16.36 5.76 -1.80
N ARG A 31 16.80 6.74 -1.00
CA ARG A 31 15.91 7.63 -0.23
C ARG A 31 14.87 8.33 -1.13
N ARG A 32 15.23 8.68 -2.37
CA ARG A 32 14.31 9.27 -3.35
C ARG A 32 13.19 8.32 -3.73
N LEU A 33 13.53 7.06 -4.00
CA LEU A 33 12.54 6.04 -4.34
C LEU A 33 11.63 5.73 -3.16
N ILE A 34 12.18 5.66 -1.94
CA ILE A 34 11.38 5.45 -0.72
C ILE A 34 10.40 6.61 -0.50
N LEU A 35 10.84 7.85 -0.68
CA LEU A 35 9.97 9.02 -0.55
C LEU A 35 8.83 9.01 -1.59
N LEU A 36 9.16 8.73 -2.85
CA LEU A 36 8.17 8.62 -3.93
C LEU A 36 7.16 7.50 -3.64
N LEU A 37 7.66 6.31 -3.26
CA LEU A 37 6.82 5.17 -2.95
C LEU A 37 5.88 5.48 -1.78
N ALA A 38 6.37 6.17 -0.76
CA ALA A 38 5.55 6.56 0.37
C ALA A 38 4.40 7.49 -0.04
N GLU A 39 4.66 8.45 -0.93
CA GLU A 39 3.62 9.36 -1.42
C GLU A 39 2.62 8.64 -2.34
N VAL A 40 3.10 7.73 -3.20
CA VAL A 40 2.23 6.89 -4.03
C VAL A 40 1.31 6.02 -3.19
N ILE A 41 1.82 5.41 -2.11
CA ILE A 41 1.00 4.62 -1.17
C ILE A 41 -0.06 5.50 -0.51
N LYS A 42 0.32 6.69 -0.04
CA LYS A 42 -0.60 7.64 0.62
C LYS A 42 -1.74 8.09 -0.30
N GLU A 43 -1.47 8.34 -1.57
CA GLU A 43 -2.52 8.71 -2.53
C GLU A 43 -3.32 7.47 -2.98
N GLY A 44 -2.65 6.34 -3.20
CA GLY A 44 -3.28 5.07 -3.56
C GLY A 44 -4.25 4.55 -2.51
N SER A 45 -3.97 4.75 -1.21
CA SER A 45 -4.84 4.31 -0.11
C SER A 45 -6.14 5.11 0.00
N LYS A 46 -6.19 6.33 -0.57
CA LYS A 46 -7.39 7.18 -0.57
C LYS A 46 -8.33 6.88 -1.74
N ILE A 47 -7.80 6.30 -2.82
CA ILE A 47 -8.58 6.05 -4.03
C ILE A 47 -9.39 4.77 -3.80
N LYS A 48 -10.73 4.89 -3.88
CA LYS A 48 -11.57 3.74 -4.21
C LYS A 48 -11.23 3.38 -5.67
N GLY A 49 -10.24 2.50 -5.83
CA GLY A 49 -9.71 2.13 -7.14
C GLY A 49 -10.74 1.38 -7.97
N ASN A 50 -10.30 0.72 -9.03
CA ASN A 50 -11.11 -0.21 -9.78
C ASN A 50 -10.59 -1.64 -9.59
N GLY A 51 -11.48 -2.63 -9.67
CA GLY A 51 -11.10 -4.04 -9.66
C GLY A 51 -10.48 -4.49 -8.33
N PHE A 52 -9.17 -4.82 -8.33
CA PHE A 52 -8.50 -5.41 -7.18
C PHE A 52 -8.56 -4.50 -5.94
N LEU A 53 -8.31 -3.20 -6.10
CA LEU A 53 -8.33 -2.26 -4.97
C LEU A 53 -9.72 -2.13 -4.31
N GLU A 54 -10.81 -2.41 -5.03
CA GLU A 54 -12.17 -2.44 -4.45
C GLU A 54 -12.50 -3.76 -3.73
N SER A 55 -11.67 -4.78 -3.94
CA SER A 55 -11.82 -6.09 -3.30
C SER A 55 -10.97 -6.25 -2.04
N VAL A 56 -10.00 -5.35 -1.84
CA VAL A 56 -9.14 -5.30 -0.66
C VAL A 56 -9.94 -4.74 0.52
N ASP A 57 -9.79 -5.37 1.69
CA ASP A 57 -10.42 -4.90 2.91
C ASP A 57 -9.69 -3.70 3.54
N GLY A 58 -10.36 -3.00 4.45
CA GLY A 58 -9.76 -1.84 5.12
C GLY A 58 -8.57 -2.18 6.02
N LYS A 59 -8.41 -3.44 6.43
CA LYS A 59 -7.31 -3.88 7.29
C LYS A 59 -6.00 -3.94 6.51
N LEU A 60 -6.02 -4.51 5.30
CA LEU A 60 -4.87 -4.51 4.39
C LEU A 60 -4.44 -3.09 4.00
N ILE A 61 -5.39 -2.15 3.88
CA ILE A 61 -5.08 -0.73 3.66
C ILE A 61 -4.37 -0.11 4.88
N GLN A 62 -4.80 -0.44 6.10
CA GLN A 62 -4.13 0.01 7.32
C GLN A 62 -2.72 -0.57 7.45
N GLU A 63 -2.54 -1.84 7.11
CA GLU A 63 -1.22 -2.50 7.08
C GLU A 63 -0.31 -1.84 6.03
N LEU A 64 -0.85 -1.46 4.87
CA LEU A 64 -0.12 -0.72 3.85
C LEU A 64 0.30 0.69 4.32
N ASP A 65 -0.56 1.40 5.06
CA ASP A 65 -0.22 2.69 5.67
C ASP A 65 0.83 2.58 6.79
N ALA A 66 0.82 1.47 7.54
CA ALA A 66 1.87 1.14 8.50
C ALA A 66 3.21 0.89 7.79
N LEU A 67 3.20 0.11 6.70
CA LEU A 67 4.38 -0.15 5.88
C LEU A 67 4.98 1.13 5.30
N ARG A 68 4.13 2.05 4.83
CA ARG A 68 4.56 3.40 4.39
C ARG A 68 5.36 4.10 5.49
N SER A 69 4.84 4.08 6.71
CA SER A 69 5.44 4.77 7.85
C SER A 69 6.78 4.14 8.23
N GLU A 70 6.86 2.80 8.21
CA GLU A 70 8.09 2.05 8.44
C GLU A 70 9.18 2.37 7.40
N PHE A 71 8.82 2.48 6.12
CA PHE A 71 9.77 2.86 5.07
C PHE A 71 10.33 4.27 5.28
N LEU A 72 9.48 5.23 5.64
CA LEU A 72 9.93 6.60 5.95
C LEU A 72 10.84 6.62 7.17
N GLU A 73 10.52 5.86 8.22
CA GLU A 73 11.33 5.76 9.43
C GLU A 73 12.71 5.15 9.14
N LYS A 74 12.75 3.99 8.49
CA LYS A 74 13.99 3.29 8.11
C LYS A 74 14.89 4.14 7.20
N ALA A 75 14.29 4.95 6.32
CA ALA A 75 15.02 5.86 5.45
C ALA A 75 15.38 7.21 6.11
N LYS A 76 14.94 7.44 7.35
CA LYS A 76 15.08 8.71 8.08
C LYS A 76 14.49 9.89 7.29
N LEU A 77 13.26 9.71 6.81
CA LEU A 77 12.54 10.66 5.97
C LEU A 77 11.21 11.13 6.57
N SER A 78 10.80 10.62 7.74
CA SER A 78 9.51 10.96 8.37
C SER A 78 9.33 12.47 8.52
N GLN A 79 10.30 13.17 9.11
CA GLN A 79 10.26 14.62 9.27
C GLN A 79 10.21 15.36 7.93
N LEU A 80 10.99 14.93 6.93
CA LEU A 80 10.98 15.56 5.61
C LEU A 80 9.60 15.39 4.93
N SER A 81 9.00 14.20 5.03
CA SER A 81 7.64 13.95 4.52
C SER A 81 6.61 14.86 5.18
N GLU A 82 6.70 15.10 6.49
CA GLU A 82 5.82 16.02 7.20
C GLU A 82 6.01 17.48 6.75
N GLN A 83 7.25 17.93 6.60
CA GLN A 83 7.56 19.27 6.10
C GLN A 83 6.98 19.47 4.70
N LEU A 84 7.13 18.48 3.81
CA LEU A 84 6.55 18.52 2.47
C LEU A 84 5.02 18.57 2.48
N LYS A 85 4.36 17.92 3.44
CA LYS A 85 2.90 18.04 3.60
C LYS A 85 2.48 19.45 4.03
N SER A 86 3.29 20.14 4.84
CA SER A 86 2.99 21.51 5.27
C SER A 86 3.21 22.58 4.19
N LEU A 87 3.83 22.19 3.06
CA LEU A 87 4.06 23.06 1.90
C LEU A 87 2.88 23.04 0.90
N HIS A 88 1.85 22.24 1.17
CA HIS A 88 0.63 22.09 0.37
C HIS A 88 -0.61 22.54 1.15
#